data_AF-A0A8B8ZVE0-F1
#
_entry.id   AF-A0A8B8ZVE0-F1
#
_cell.length_a   1.000
_cell.length_b   1.000
_cell.length_c   1.000
_cell.angle_alpha   90.00
_cell.angle_beta   90.00
_cell.angle_gamma   90.00
#
_symmetry.space_group_name_H-M   'P 1'
#
loop_
_entity.id
_entity.type
_entity.pdbx_description
1 polymer ?
#
loop_
_entity_poly.entity_id
_entity_poly.type
_entity_poly.pdbx_seq_one_letter_code
_entity_poly.pdbx_strand_id
1 'polypeptide(L)'
;MEAFLRSKESPCKKSEEDGSQALKRFQSLIGKCELRHCTDSFLIVRIAKPQSDIATEDLPKHAAEESISVKEGNEASFSTYIPMILRVVAINVNSDLLSQNSIQFLKLFNEMKKESKVGHLIIQIEASEEDAFAGLLECIYFPTQFESPSSYAEIVDLLSMSEKYQALSCAKKCISLLTERPEWALSCFELAAKVHWVDLSHLLTKSVKQYFNYNPCHLISHKNELLKLPFVGIEALFSGVALDVETEDVIYQFILDWAKTHCQNPEDCCSAKELHLESFIHFPYLACHKLEEALQYEYFDRESINKAVIEALNFKIGAPYRRRLASEGCDSNQFIERDYRQTPIRVIRLSAFQLECCKVYFSLTENEVWEMYPEGRREFETFRFGPHLFSLVAACSNGTKRHYFQLSITAEGNHSHEVVYAIKYEVMCQEKFMPIERGTFVGNGTYFCDNLFNKSWEDTFTDDCRFLLGGILHLCVEITYFQ
;
A
#
# COMPACT_ATOMS: atom_id res chain seq x y z
N MET A 1 11.87 4.08 13.30
CA MET A 1 10.92 2.96 13.36
C MET A 1 10.83 2.27 14.73
N GLU A 2 11.67 2.59 15.73
CA GLU A 2 11.29 2.33 17.14
C GLU A 2 10.00 3.08 17.54
N ALA A 3 9.65 4.15 16.81
CA ALA A 3 8.38 4.86 16.89
C ALA A 3 7.16 4.07 16.37
N PHE A 4 7.34 3.07 15.49
CA PHE A 4 6.25 2.22 14.98
C PHE A 4 5.78 1.20 16.04
N LEU A 5 6.69 0.78 16.92
CA LEU A 5 6.36 -0.05 18.08
C LEU A 5 5.91 0.77 19.28
N ARG A 6 6.28 2.07 19.37
CA ARG A 6 5.74 3.00 20.38
C ARG A 6 4.39 3.61 20.03
N SER A 7 3.95 3.61 18.78
CA SER A 7 2.60 4.10 18.44
C SER A 7 1.48 3.12 18.81
N LYS A 8 1.83 1.90 19.24
CA LYS A 8 0.97 0.99 20.00
C LYS A 8 1.17 1.13 21.52
N GLU A 9 1.64 2.28 21.99
CA GLU A 9 1.46 2.61 23.40
C GLU A 9 -0.03 2.63 23.69
N SER A 10 -0.41 1.70 24.58
CA SER A 10 -1.60 1.67 25.42
C SER A 10 -2.33 3.02 25.45
N PRO A 11 -3.69 3.06 25.43
CA PRO A 11 -4.41 4.29 25.74
C PRO A 11 -3.77 4.84 27.01
N CYS A 12 -3.22 6.04 26.88
CA CYS A 12 -2.61 6.72 28.00
C CYS A 12 -3.70 6.69 29.07
N LYS A 13 -3.45 5.96 30.17
CA LYS A 13 -4.30 5.99 31.34
C LYS A 13 -4.21 7.41 31.87
N LYS A 14 -4.93 8.35 31.23
CA LYS A 14 -5.41 9.55 31.88
C LYS A 14 -6.21 8.99 33.04
N SER A 15 -5.69 9.16 34.24
CA SER A 15 -6.39 8.89 35.48
C SER A 15 -7.82 9.40 35.34
N GLU A 16 -8.81 8.52 35.45
CA GLU A 16 -10.25 8.84 35.39
C GLU A 16 -10.69 9.88 36.43
N GLU A 17 -9.79 10.34 37.30
CA GLU A 17 -10.07 11.26 38.40
C GLU A 17 -9.92 12.75 38.04
N ASP A 18 -9.32 13.10 36.90
CA ASP A 18 -9.16 14.52 36.50
C ASP A 18 -9.86 14.78 35.16
N GLY A 19 -11.18 14.95 35.21
CA GLY A 19 -12.00 15.16 34.01
C GLY A 19 -11.52 16.35 33.19
N SER A 20 -11.24 16.14 31.90
CA SER A 20 -10.76 17.18 30.96
C SER A 20 -11.52 18.49 31.15
N GLN A 21 -10.86 19.65 31.15
CA GLN A 21 -11.54 20.96 31.24
C GLN A 21 -11.57 21.69 29.89
N ALA A 22 -11.46 20.97 28.78
CA ALA A 22 -11.31 21.54 27.44
C ALA A 22 -12.44 22.51 27.07
N LEU A 23 -13.71 22.17 27.34
CA LEU A 23 -14.82 23.06 27.00
C LEU A 23 -14.85 24.35 27.84
N LYS A 24 -14.37 24.30 29.10
CA LYS A 24 -14.22 25.52 29.93
C LYS A 24 -13.09 26.42 29.39
N ARG A 25 -12.00 25.82 28.89
CA ARG A 25 -10.92 26.58 28.24
C ARG A 25 -11.41 27.25 26.96
N PHE A 26 -12.15 26.51 26.13
CA PHE A 26 -12.79 27.06 24.93
C PHE A 26 -13.72 28.23 25.25
N GLN A 27 -14.57 28.09 26.28
CA GLN A 27 -15.45 29.18 26.72
C GLN A 27 -14.67 30.43 27.17
N SER A 28 -13.54 30.24 27.87
CA SER A 28 -12.65 31.36 28.21
C SER A 28 -12.01 32.01 26.98
N LEU A 29 -11.69 31.23 25.94
CA LEU A 29 -11.15 31.74 24.67
C LEU A 29 -12.18 32.58 23.91
N ILE A 30 -13.44 32.14 23.85
CA ILE A 30 -14.54 32.93 23.27
C ILE A 30 -14.65 34.28 24.00
N GLY A 31 -14.69 34.27 25.33
CA GLY A 31 -14.82 35.50 26.14
C GLY A 31 -13.65 36.49 25.95
N LYS A 32 -12.45 36.00 25.61
CA LYS A 32 -11.29 36.85 25.28
C LYS A 32 -11.34 37.40 23.85
N CYS A 33 -12.10 36.75 22.97
CA CYS A 33 -12.16 37.05 21.53
C CYS A 33 -13.44 37.78 21.10
N GLU A 34 -14.22 38.34 22.05
CA GLU A 34 -15.54 38.99 21.87
C GLU A 34 -15.64 40.09 20.78
N LEU A 35 -14.56 40.41 20.07
CA LEU A 35 -14.53 41.37 18.97
C LEU A 35 -14.74 40.78 17.56
N ARG A 36 -14.78 39.45 17.36
CA ARG A 36 -14.91 38.86 16.00
C ARG A 36 -16.25 38.21 15.65
N HIS A 37 -16.98 37.63 16.60
CA HIS A 37 -18.24 36.93 16.33
C HIS A 37 -19.25 37.14 17.47
N CYS A 38 -20.37 37.83 17.22
CA CYS A 38 -21.43 38.01 18.22
C CYS A 38 -22.08 36.65 18.55
N THR A 39 -22.21 36.30 19.83
CA THR A 39 -22.93 35.09 20.27
C THR A 39 -24.42 35.36 20.36
N ASP A 40 -25.25 34.47 19.84
CA ASP A 40 -26.71 34.64 19.74
C ASP A 40 -27.51 33.48 20.37
N SER A 41 -26.84 32.38 20.73
CA SER A 41 -27.44 31.16 21.24
C SER A 41 -26.61 30.55 22.38
N PHE A 42 -27.27 29.76 23.22
CA PHE A 42 -26.60 28.92 24.23
C PHE A 42 -26.60 27.47 23.77
N LEU A 43 -25.40 26.87 23.82
CA LEU A 43 -25.18 25.45 23.64
C LEU A 43 -24.92 24.81 25.00
N ILE A 44 -25.82 23.95 25.44
CA ILE A 44 -25.69 23.16 26.68
C ILE A 44 -25.14 21.79 26.31
N VAL A 45 -23.91 21.51 26.72
CA VAL A 45 -23.24 20.23 26.51
C VAL A 45 -23.33 19.40 27.78
N ARG A 46 -24.03 18.27 27.70
CA ARG A 46 -24.13 17.26 28.76
C ARG A 46 -23.06 16.20 28.50
N ILE A 47 -22.21 15.96 29.49
CA ILE A 47 -21.12 14.99 29.40
C ILE A 47 -21.49 13.77 30.24
N ALA A 48 -21.57 12.61 29.60
CA ALA A 48 -21.97 11.35 30.21
C ALA A 48 -20.77 10.39 30.39
N LYS A 49 -20.87 9.46 31.35
CA LYS A 49 -19.88 8.40 31.56
C LYS A 49 -19.96 7.35 30.42
N PRO A 50 -18.83 6.82 29.91
CA PRO A 50 -18.86 5.70 28.97
C PRO A 50 -19.57 4.49 29.59
N GLN A 51 -20.38 3.79 28.80
CA GLN A 51 -21.01 2.54 29.22
C GLN A 51 -19.93 1.46 29.33
N SER A 52 -19.48 1.16 30.55
CA SER A 52 -18.80 -0.11 30.82
C SER A 52 -19.86 -1.20 30.97
N ASP A 53 -19.79 -2.27 30.18
CA ASP A 53 -20.57 -3.50 30.38
C ASP A 53 -20.51 -3.88 31.87
N ILE A 54 -21.64 -3.78 32.56
CA ILE A 54 -21.73 -4.11 33.98
C ILE A 54 -21.51 -5.63 34.07
N ALA A 55 -20.31 -6.00 34.52
CA ALA A 55 -20.02 -7.32 35.03
C ALA A 55 -21.07 -7.66 36.09
N THR A 56 -21.72 -8.79 35.89
CA THR A 56 -22.53 -9.51 36.88
C THR A 56 -21.73 -9.68 38.17
N GLU A 57 -22.07 -8.92 39.21
CA GLU A 57 -21.75 -9.25 40.59
C GLU A 57 -23.04 -9.28 41.43
N ASP A 58 -23.37 -10.53 41.82
CA ASP A 58 -24.04 -10.98 43.04
C ASP A 58 -25.28 -10.26 43.56
N LEU A 59 -26.43 -10.93 43.38
CA LEU A 59 -27.57 -10.85 44.28
C LEU A 59 -27.65 -12.15 45.13
N PRO A 60 -27.87 -12.07 46.46
CA PRO A 60 -27.90 -13.25 47.32
C PRO A 60 -29.16 -14.08 47.08
N LYS A 61 -28.97 -15.40 47.01
CA LYS A 61 -30.03 -16.42 47.05
C LYS A 61 -30.76 -16.38 48.38
N HIS A 62 -32.09 -16.38 48.37
CA HIS A 62 -32.89 -17.18 49.30
C HIS A 62 -34.21 -17.62 48.68
N ALA A 63 -34.59 -18.84 49.05
CA ALA A 63 -35.56 -19.73 48.44
C ALA A 63 -36.96 -19.65 49.07
N ALA A 64 -38.00 -19.98 48.30
CA ALA A 64 -38.89 -21.15 48.50
C ALA A 64 -40.19 -20.99 47.69
N GLU A 65 -40.55 -22.07 46.96
CA GLU A 65 -41.89 -22.67 46.74
C GLU A 65 -43.07 -21.73 46.38
N GLU A 66 -43.92 -21.95 45.37
CA GLU A 66 -44.50 -23.17 44.82
C GLU A 66 -45.20 -22.85 43.47
N SER A 67 -45.54 -23.90 42.74
CA SER A 67 -46.05 -24.01 41.36
C SER A 67 -47.35 -23.27 40.98
N ILE A 68 -47.48 -22.84 39.70
CA ILE A 68 -48.43 -23.38 38.67
C ILE A 68 -48.47 -22.49 37.39
N SER A 69 -48.24 -23.17 36.26
CA SER A 69 -48.45 -22.93 34.82
C SER A 69 -49.30 -21.76 34.23
N VAL A 70 -48.71 -21.15 33.18
CA VAL A 70 -49.29 -20.80 31.83
C VAL A 70 -50.22 -19.56 31.81
N LYS A 71 -49.91 -18.41 31.15
CA LYS A 71 -49.73 -18.15 29.71
C LYS A 71 -49.47 -16.64 29.43
N GLU A 72 -48.58 -16.38 28.47
CA GLU A 72 -48.49 -15.26 27.51
C GLU A 72 -48.88 -13.82 27.90
N GLY A 73 -47.85 -12.96 27.90
CA GLY A 73 -47.97 -11.49 27.90
C GLY A 73 -46.62 -10.82 28.17
N ASN A 74 -45.62 -11.04 27.31
CA ASN A 74 -44.31 -10.37 27.43
C ASN A 74 -44.44 -8.90 27.00
N GLU A 75 -44.92 -8.04 27.91
CA GLU A 75 -44.54 -6.63 27.91
C GLU A 75 -43.06 -6.58 28.32
N ALA A 76 -42.18 -6.52 27.32
CA ALA A 76 -40.78 -6.21 27.54
C ALA A 76 -40.70 -4.80 28.16
N SER A 77 -40.54 -4.76 29.47
CA SER A 77 -40.23 -3.57 30.24
C SER A 77 -38.91 -2.99 29.70
N PHE A 78 -39.01 -1.97 28.85
CA PHE A 78 -37.86 -1.16 28.47
C PHE A 78 -37.36 -0.45 29.72
N SER A 79 -36.36 -1.03 30.39
CA SER A 79 -35.52 -0.31 31.33
C SER A 79 -34.96 0.91 30.58
N THR A 80 -35.57 2.07 30.82
CA THR A 80 -35.14 3.33 30.23
C THR A 80 -33.87 3.71 30.99
N TYR A 81 -32.73 3.17 30.58
CA TYR A 81 -31.44 3.48 31.18
C TYR A 81 -31.14 4.96 30.92
N ILE A 82 -31.19 5.77 31.97
CA ILE A 82 -30.84 7.19 31.93
C ILE A 82 -29.31 7.26 32.06
N PRO A 83 -28.57 7.72 31.03
CA PRO A 83 -27.12 7.83 31.11
C PRO A 83 -26.71 8.75 32.26
N MET A 84 -25.73 8.31 33.06
CA MET A 84 -25.24 9.08 34.20
C MET A 84 -24.48 10.30 33.69
N ILE A 85 -25.12 11.48 33.83
CA ILE A 85 -24.52 12.77 33.46
C ILE A 85 -23.48 13.12 34.52
N LEU A 86 -22.22 13.19 34.11
CA LEU A 86 -21.11 13.57 34.97
C LEU A 86 -21.07 15.08 35.19
N ARG A 87 -21.32 15.85 34.13
CA ARG A 87 -21.25 17.32 34.17
C ARG A 87 -21.99 17.97 33.00
N VAL A 88 -22.32 19.24 33.18
CA VAL A 88 -22.99 20.06 32.18
C VAL A 88 -22.20 21.36 32.00
N VAL A 89 -21.91 21.72 30.75
CA VAL A 89 -21.19 22.95 30.39
C VAL A 89 -22.09 23.77 29.46
N ALA A 90 -22.31 25.04 29.79
CA ALA A 90 -23.08 25.97 28.97
C ALA A 90 -22.13 26.93 28.25
N ILE A 91 -22.17 26.95 26.92
CA ILE A 91 -21.26 27.71 26.06
C ILE A 91 -22.08 28.72 25.25
N ASN A 92 -21.62 29.97 25.22
CA ASN A 92 -22.18 30.98 24.34
C ASN A 92 -21.62 30.78 22.94
N VAL A 93 -22.50 30.60 21.95
CA VAL A 93 -22.11 30.32 20.57
C VAL A 93 -22.85 31.26 19.61
N ASN A 94 -22.22 31.51 18.47
CA ASN A 94 -22.82 32.04 17.26
C ASN A 94 -23.40 30.88 16.43
N SER A 95 -24.73 30.81 16.38
CA SER A 95 -25.50 29.76 15.72
C SER A 95 -25.33 29.77 14.20
N ASP A 96 -25.22 30.95 13.59
CA ASP A 96 -25.01 31.11 12.15
C ASP A 96 -23.63 30.59 11.73
N LEU A 97 -22.58 30.90 12.49
CA LEU A 97 -21.21 30.44 12.22
C LEU A 97 -21.10 28.92 12.30
N LEU A 98 -21.68 28.32 13.34
CA LEU A 98 -21.72 26.85 13.49
C LEU A 98 -22.52 26.20 12.36
N SER A 99 -23.68 26.77 12.01
CA SER A 99 -24.54 26.24 10.95
C SER A 99 -23.93 26.35 9.55
N GLN A 100 -23.13 27.39 9.30
CA GLN A 100 -22.41 27.54 8.02
C GLN A 100 -21.28 26.52 7.85
N ASN A 101 -20.66 26.09 8.95
CA ASN A 101 -19.48 25.21 8.92
C ASN A 101 -19.80 23.74 9.25
N SER A 102 -21.04 23.43 9.66
CA SER A 102 -21.49 22.10 10.02
C SER A 102 -22.95 21.88 9.66
N ILE A 103 -23.19 20.87 8.83
CA ILE A 103 -24.53 20.48 8.40
C ILE A 103 -25.36 19.99 9.60
N GLN A 104 -24.73 19.31 10.55
CA GLN A 104 -25.42 18.80 11.73
C GLN A 104 -25.86 19.93 12.66
N PHE A 105 -25.01 20.94 12.91
CA PHE A 105 -25.42 22.11 13.67
C PHE A 105 -26.54 22.88 12.97
N LEU A 106 -26.50 23.04 11.65
CA LEU A 106 -27.58 23.66 10.89
C LEU A 106 -28.92 22.95 11.11
N LYS A 107 -28.94 21.61 11.06
CA LYS A 107 -30.16 20.82 11.32
C LYS A 107 -30.67 21.03 12.75
N LEU A 108 -29.78 20.89 13.74
CA LEU A 108 -30.11 21.03 15.16
C LEU A 108 -30.67 22.43 15.50
N PHE A 109 -30.04 23.49 14.99
CA PHE A 109 -30.53 24.86 15.22
C PHE A 109 -31.85 25.14 14.48
N ASN A 110 -32.09 24.53 13.32
CA ASN A 110 -33.36 24.67 12.62
C ASN A 110 -34.50 23.92 13.32
N GLU A 111 -34.25 22.74 13.88
CA GLU A 111 -35.21 21.99 14.70
C GLU A 111 -35.56 22.78 15.98
N MET A 112 -34.54 23.29 16.68
CA MET A 112 -34.71 24.17 17.84
C MET A 112 -35.58 25.40 17.50
N LYS A 113 -35.36 26.05 16.36
CA LYS A 113 -36.16 27.21 15.91
C LYS A 113 -37.61 26.85 15.61
N LYS A 114 -37.91 25.63 15.15
CA LYS A 114 -39.28 25.14 14.90
C LYS A 114 -40.05 24.85 16.18
N GLU A 115 -39.37 24.42 17.24
CA GLU A 115 -40.02 24.04 18.50
C GLU A 115 -40.48 25.25 19.36
N SER A 116 -40.18 26.48 18.95
CA SER A 116 -40.80 27.75 19.40
C SER A 116 -40.78 28.09 20.91
N LYS A 117 -40.14 27.29 21.76
CA LYS A 117 -39.78 27.70 23.13
C LYS A 117 -38.36 28.24 23.10
N VAL A 118 -38.13 29.37 23.78
CA VAL A 118 -36.79 29.92 24.06
C VAL A 118 -35.97 28.79 24.68
N GLY A 119 -35.20 28.06 23.88
CA GLY A 119 -34.80 26.71 24.22
C GLY A 119 -33.39 26.48 23.76
N HIS A 120 -32.43 26.59 24.68
CA HIS A 120 -31.02 26.32 24.46
C HIS A 120 -30.81 24.99 23.72
N LEU A 121 -29.84 24.93 22.80
CA LEU A 121 -29.51 23.69 22.11
C LEU A 121 -28.83 22.75 23.11
N ILE A 122 -29.39 21.57 23.36
CA ILE A 122 -28.83 20.57 24.27
C ILE A 122 -28.19 19.46 23.45
N ILE A 123 -26.91 19.21 23.70
CA ILE A 123 -26.14 18.13 23.07
C ILE A 123 -25.57 17.24 24.16
N GLN A 124 -25.57 15.94 23.93
CA GLN A 124 -24.94 14.96 24.81
C GLN A 124 -23.70 14.37 24.14
N ILE A 125 -22.58 14.36 24.87
CA ILE A 125 -21.31 13.75 24.45
C ILE A 125 -20.79 12.84 25.57
N GLU A 126 -19.90 11.92 25.24
CA GLU A 126 -19.19 11.12 26.23
C GLU A 126 -18.02 11.90 26.86
N ALA A 127 -17.58 11.51 28.05
CA ALA A 127 -16.43 12.13 28.71
C ALA A 127 -15.12 11.99 27.89
N SER A 128 -14.96 10.89 27.16
CA SER A 128 -13.86 10.66 26.23
C SER A 128 -13.88 11.61 25.03
N GLU A 129 -15.07 12.04 24.59
CA GLU A 129 -15.27 12.86 23.40
C GLU A 129 -15.01 14.36 23.63
N GLU A 130 -14.84 14.79 24.88
CA GLU A 130 -14.82 16.22 25.21
C GLU A 130 -13.67 16.98 24.54
N ASP A 131 -12.45 16.44 24.58
CA ASP A 131 -11.27 17.08 23.99
C ASP A 131 -11.47 17.27 22.47
N ALA A 132 -11.98 16.23 21.79
CA ALA A 132 -12.26 16.27 20.36
C ALA A 132 -13.40 17.23 20.01
N PHE A 133 -14.44 17.30 20.85
CA PHE A 133 -15.56 18.25 20.65
C PHE A 133 -15.13 19.70 20.87
N ALA A 134 -14.31 19.97 21.88
CA ALA A 134 -13.70 21.29 22.08
C ALA A 134 -12.81 21.67 20.88
N GLY A 135 -11.97 20.74 20.41
CA GLY A 135 -11.13 20.94 19.23
C GLY A 135 -11.93 21.23 17.95
N LEU A 136 -13.08 20.58 17.76
CA LEU A 136 -13.99 20.87 16.64
C LEU A 136 -14.49 22.32 16.70
N LEU A 137 -14.93 22.79 17.88
CA LEU A 137 -15.40 24.15 18.06
C LEU A 137 -14.27 25.17 17.84
N GLU A 138 -13.07 24.89 18.35
CA GLU A 138 -11.89 25.74 18.12
C GLU A 138 -11.51 25.80 16.64
N CYS A 139 -11.59 24.68 15.92
CA CYS A 139 -11.34 24.64 14.49
C CYS A 139 -12.32 25.51 13.69
N ILE A 140 -13.60 25.56 14.09
CA ILE A 140 -14.62 26.39 13.43
C ILE A 140 -14.43 27.88 13.77
N TYR A 141 -14.20 28.22 15.03
CA TYR A 141 -14.12 29.62 15.48
C TYR A 141 -12.77 30.27 15.18
N PHE A 142 -11.70 29.48 15.25
CA PHE A 142 -10.32 29.97 15.22
C PHE A 142 -9.46 29.18 14.23
N PRO A 143 -9.86 29.06 12.94
CA PRO A 143 -9.18 28.17 11.98
C PRO A 143 -7.69 28.48 11.80
N THR A 144 -7.28 29.73 12.01
CA THR A 144 -5.89 30.20 11.90
C THR A 144 -5.06 30.04 13.18
N GLN A 145 -5.71 29.95 14.35
CA GLN A 145 -5.04 29.84 15.67
C GLN A 145 -5.20 28.45 16.28
N PHE A 146 -5.99 27.58 15.65
CA PHE A 146 -6.18 26.20 16.03
C PHE A 146 -4.82 25.48 16.07
N GLU A 147 -4.36 25.19 17.29
CA GLU A 147 -3.18 24.37 17.54
C GLU A 147 -3.48 22.95 17.03
N SER A 148 -2.78 22.56 15.98
CA SER A 148 -2.94 21.23 15.39
C SER A 148 -2.63 20.15 16.43
N PRO A 149 -3.48 19.12 16.59
CA PRO A 149 -3.21 18.04 17.51
C PRO A 149 -1.90 17.36 17.15
N SER A 150 -1.17 16.93 18.18
CA SER A 150 0.23 16.49 18.02
C SER A 150 0.35 14.98 17.83
N SER A 151 -0.62 14.23 18.34
CA SER A 151 -0.66 12.77 18.31
C SER A 151 -1.69 12.22 17.31
N TYR A 152 -1.45 11.00 16.83
CA TYR A 152 -2.35 10.30 15.91
C TYR A 152 -3.77 10.15 16.49
N ALA A 153 -3.87 9.69 17.75
CA ALA A 153 -5.15 9.47 18.41
C ALA A 153 -5.99 10.75 18.49
N GLU A 154 -5.39 11.88 18.88
CA GLU A 154 -6.09 13.16 18.96
C GLU A 154 -6.62 13.63 17.58
N ILE A 155 -5.84 13.42 16.51
CA ILE A 155 -6.28 13.79 15.15
C ILE A 155 -7.42 12.88 14.67
N VAL A 156 -7.34 11.58 14.98
CA VAL A 156 -8.39 10.61 14.65
C VAL A 156 -9.67 10.92 15.42
N ASP A 157 -9.60 11.19 16.72
CA ASP A 157 -10.77 11.54 17.54
C ASP A 157 -11.43 12.84 17.01
N LEU A 158 -10.61 13.83 16.65
CA LEU A 158 -11.10 15.08 16.03
C LEU A 158 -11.72 14.85 14.65
N LEU A 159 -11.17 13.93 13.85
CA LEU A 159 -11.72 13.55 12.55
C LEU A 159 -13.06 12.84 12.70
N SER A 160 -13.17 11.88 13.63
CA SER A 160 -14.43 11.22 13.99
C SER A 160 -15.48 12.21 14.51
N MET A 161 -15.06 13.19 15.30
CA MET A 161 -15.94 14.25 15.76
C MET A 161 -16.39 15.17 14.61
N SER A 162 -15.47 15.52 13.71
CA SER A 162 -15.77 16.31 12.52
C SER A 162 -16.73 15.57 11.59
N GLU A 163 -16.63 14.25 11.49
CA GLU A 163 -17.56 13.39 10.78
C GLU A 163 -18.95 13.37 11.44
N LYS A 164 -19.01 13.12 12.76
CA LYS A 164 -20.25 13.09 13.56
C LYS A 164 -21.06 14.37 13.40
N TYR A 165 -20.38 15.51 13.37
CA TYR A 165 -20.99 16.83 13.17
C TYR A 165 -20.97 17.33 11.72
N GLN A 166 -20.50 16.54 10.76
CA GLN A 166 -20.45 16.89 9.33
C GLN A 166 -19.78 18.24 9.05
N ALA A 167 -18.62 18.48 9.66
CA ALA A 167 -17.79 19.68 9.50
C ALA A 167 -16.64 19.44 8.51
N LEU A 168 -16.91 19.67 7.22
CA LEU A 168 -15.98 19.32 6.12
C LEU A 168 -14.62 20.03 6.22
N SER A 169 -14.61 21.30 6.61
CA SER A 169 -13.38 22.12 6.68
C SER A 169 -12.41 21.56 7.72
N CYS A 170 -12.92 21.19 8.90
CA CYS A 170 -12.14 20.58 9.97
C CYS A 170 -11.64 19.19 9.59
N ALA A 171 -12.51 18.36 9.00
CA ALA A 171 -12.12 17.04 8.52
C ALA A 171 -11.00 17.11 7.46
N LYS A 172 -11.08 18.04 6.49
CA LYS A 172 -10.01 18.28 5.50
C LYS A 172 -8.68 18.66 6.15
N LYS A 173 -8.72 19.50 7.20
CA LYS A 173 -7.52 19.89 7.94
C LYS A 173 -6.88 18.69 8.65
N CYS A 174 -7.69 17.83 9.29
CA CYS A 174 -7.21 16.58 9.88
C CYS A 174 -6.57 15.66 8.83
N ILE A 175 -7.18 15.51 7.65
CA ILE A 175 -6.63 14.69 6.55
C ILE A 175 -5.27 15.22 6.09
N SER A 176 -5.12 16.56 5.95
CA SER A 176 -3.82 17.18 5.61
C SER A 176 -2.77 16.82 6.65
N LEU A 177 -3.08 16.98 7.94
CA LEU A 177 -2.14 16.67 9.03
C LEU A 177 -1.76 15.19 9.09
N LEU A 178 -2.70 14.29 8.80
CA LEU A 178 -2.46 12.86 8.75
C LEU A 178 -1.56 12.46 7.58
N THR A 179 -1.70 13.14 6.44
CA THR A 179 -1.00 12.80 5.18
C THR A 179 0.36 13.49 5.06
N GLU A 180 0.59 14.58 5.80
CA GLU A 180 1.91 15.20 5.96
C GLU A 180 2.89 14.31 6.73
N ARG A 181 2.39 13.32 7.50
CA ARG A 181 3.22 12.46 8.34
C ARG A 181 3.36 11.04 7.77
N PRO A 182 4.57 10.64 7.35
CA PRO A 182 4.80 9.35 6.69
C PRO A 182 4.50 8.16 7.61
N GLU A 183 4.70 8.31 8.92
CA GLU A 183 4.50 7.24 9.91
C GLU A 183 3.05 6.75 10.04
N TRP A 184 2.07 7.52 9.57
CA TRP A 184 0.65 7.22 9.74
C TRP A 184 -0.04 6.79 8.43
N ALA A 185 0.68 6.79 7.31
CA ALA A 185 0.11 6.56 5.98
C ALA A 185 -0.64 5.23 5.89
N LEU A 186 -0.12 4.15 6.48
CA LEU A 186 -0.79 2.84 6.51
C LEU A 186 -2.05 2.84 7.37
N SER A 187 -1.99 3.46 8.55
CA SER A 187 -3.14 3.57 9.46
C SER A 187 -4.27 4.42 8.86
N CYS A 188 -3.95 5.35 7.96
CA CYS A 188 -4.95 6.13 7.24
C CYS A 188 -5.82 5.29 6.31
N PHE A 189 -5.33 4.17 5.76
CA PHE A 189 -6.17 3.25 4.95
C PHE A 189 -7.16 2.47 5.80
N GLU A 190 -6.73 1.98 6.96
CA GLU A 190 -7.63 1.34 7.92
C GLU A 190 -8.71 2.33 8.39
N LEU A 191 -8.32 3.60 8.57
CA LEU A 191 -9.24 4.66 8.94
C LEU A 191 -10.22 5.00 7.81
N ALA A 192 -9.76 5.10 6.56
CA ALA A 192 -10.63 5.34 5.41
C ALA A 192 -11.72 4.26 5.25
N ALA A 193 -11.42 3.01 5.62
CA ALA A 193 -12.40 1.93 5.63
C ALA A 193 -13.39 1.99 6.80
N LYS A 194 -13.03 2.65 7.91
CA LYS A 194 -13.88 2.81 9.11
C LYS A 194 -14.78 4.05 9.06
N VAL A 195 -14.38 5.08 8.30
CA VAL A 195 -15.13 6.33 8.13
C VAL A 195 -16.42 6.05 7.36
N HIS A 196 -17.56 6.43 7.92
CA HIS A 196 -18.89 6.24 7.32
C HIS A 196 -19.24 7.32 6.30
N TRP A 197 -18.65 8.51 6.42
CA TRP A 197 -18.88 9.59 5.47
C TRP A 197 -18.07 9.39 4.18
N VAL A 198 -18.78 8.99 3.12
CA VAL A 198 -18.23 8.64 1.80
C VAL A 198 -17.28 9.70 1.24
N ASP A 199 -17.64 10.98 1.31
CA ASP A 199 -16.79 12.06 0.78
C ASP A 199 -15.44 12.14 1.50
N LEU A 200 -15.41 11.90 2.82
CA LEU A 200 -14.18 11.87 3.59
C LEU A 200 -13.35 10.62 3.31
N SER A 201 -14.00 9.45 3.23
CA SER A 201 -13.31 8.21 2.88
C SER A 201 -12.61 8.34 1.51
N HIS A 202 -13.29 8.94 0.52
CA HIS A 202 -12.70 9.22 -0.79
C HIS A 202 -11.54 10.24 -0.71
N LEU A 203 -11.70 11.33 0.06
CA LEU A 203 -10.65 12.34 0.22
C LEU A 203 -9.39 11.77 0.92
N LEU A 204 -9.58 10.97 1.96
CA LEU A 204 -8.50 10.24 2.63
C LEU A 204 -7.79 9.31 1.66
N THR A 205 -8.55 8.45 0.98
CA THR A 205 -8.01 7.48 0.02
C THR A 205 -7.20 8.17 -1.08
N LYS A 206 -7.72 9.27 -1.65
CA LYS A 206 -7.03 10.07 -2.66
C LYS A 206 -5.72 10.65 -2.15
N SER A 207 -5.73 11.22 -0.94
CA SER A 207 -4.56 11.89 -0.36
C SER A 207 -3.46 10.88 -0.02
N VAL A 208 -3.84 9.70 0.48
CA VAL A 208 -2.89 8.61 0.76
C VAL A 208 -2.33 8.01 -0.54
N LYS A 209 -3.16 7.82 -1.60
CA LYS A 209 -2.69 7.40 -2.94
C LYS A 209 -1.63 8.38 -3.48
N GLN A 210 -1.86 9.68 -3.34
CA GLN A 210 -0.89 10.70 -3.76
C GLN A 210 0.43 10.60 -2.98
N TYR A 211 0.38 10.36 -1.67
CA TYR A 211 1.58 10.20 -0.85
C TYR A 211 2.46 9.04 -1.32
N PHE A 212 1.89 7.87 -1.62
CA PHE A 212 2.63 6.69 -2.08
C PHE A 212 3.21 6.84 -3.49
N ASN A 213 2.58 7.63 -4.36
CA ASN A 213 3.15 7.94 -5.67
C ASN A 213 4.47 8.74 -5.57
N TYR A 214 4.65 9.55 -4.52
CA TYR A 214 5.88 10.33 -4.32
C TYR A 214 6.89 9.64 -3.37
N ASN A 215 6.46 8.63 -2.62
CA ASN A 215 7.29 7.89 -1.68
C ASN A 215 7.10 6.39 -1.92
N PRO A 216 7.89 5.78 -2.84
CA PRO A 216 7.73 4.38 -3.20
C PRO A 216 7.90 3.48 -1.96
N CYS A 217 6.97 2.54 -1.79
CA CYS A 217 7.00 1.60 -0.68
C CYS A 217 8.02 0.49 -0.90
N HIS A 218 8.85 0.21 0.10
CA HIS A 218 9.58 -1.04 0.21
C HIS A 218 8.63 -2.16 0.67
N LEU A 219 8.04 -2.89 -0.28
CA LEU A 219 7.05 -3.95 -0.03
C LEU A 219 7.58 -5.05 0.91
N ILE A 220 8.88 -5.37 0.81
CA ILE A 220 9.51 -6.49 1.53
C ILE A 220 9.71 -6.18 3.02
N SER A 221 10.00 -4.93 3.39
CA SER A 221 10.30 -4.58 4.79
C SER A 221 9.07 -4.52 5.69
N HIS A 222 7.86 -4.42 5.13
CA HIS A 222 6.60 -4.23 5.86
C HIS A 222 5.50 -5.23 5.48
N LYS A 223 5.89 -6.40 4.97
CA LYS A 223 4.94 -7.41 4.46
C LYS A 223 3.82 -7.72 5.47
N ASN A 224 4.13 -7.92 6.74
CA ASN A 224 3.15 -8.34 7.75
C ASN A 224 2.11 -7.26 8.09
N GLU A 225 2.51 -5.99 8.03
CA GLU A 225 1.63 -4.84 8.21
C GLU A 225 0.73 -4.66 6.99
N LEU A 226 1.31 -4.72 5.80
CA LEU A 226 0.59 -4.58 4.54
C LEU A 226 -0.45 -5.68 4.33
N LEU A 227 -0.16 -6.90 4.79
CA LEU A 227 -1.09 -8.03 4.75
C LEU A 227 -2.33 -7.85 5.62
N LYS A 228 -2.42 -6.81 6.47
CA LYS A 228 -3.61 -6.51 7.29
C LYS A 228 -4.48 -5.41 6.69
N LEU A 229 -4.02 -4.78 5.60
CA LEU A 229 -4.73 -3.67 5.00
C LEU A 229 -6.03 -4.13 4.34
N PRO A 230 -7.10 -3.31 4.42
CA PRO A 230 -8.31 -3.53 3.64
C PRO A 230 -8.02 -3.39 2.14
N PHE A 231 -8.90 -3.92 1.29
CA PHE A 231 -8.75 -3.90 -0.17
C PHE A 231 -8.44 -2.51 -0.74
N VAL A 232 -9.09 -1.45 -0.23
CA VAL A 232 -8.86 -0.06 -0.66
C VAL A 232 -7.39 0.36 -0.51
N GLY A 233 -6.71 -0.14 0.54
CA GLY A 233 -5.28 0.09 0.75
C GLY A 233 -4.40 -0.69 -0.23
N ILE A 234 -4.77 -1.94 -0.55
CA ILE A 234 -4.08 -2.76 -1.54
C ILE A 234 -4.23 -2.16 -2.94
N GLU A 235 -5.44 -1.80 -3.34
CA GLU A 235 -5.72 -1.16 -4.62
C GLU A 235 -4.88 0.12 -4.75
N ALA A 236 -4.85 0.95 -3.71
CA ALA A 236 -4.05 2.17 -3.69
C ALA A 236 -2.55 1.92 -3.86
N LEU A 237 -2.02 0.88 -3.21
CA LEU A 237 -0.61 0.53 -3.28
C LEU A 237 -0.20 0.04 -4.68
N PHE A 238 -0.99 -0.85 -5.28
CA PHE A 238 -0.65 -1.51 -6.55
C PHE A 238 -1.16 -0.78 -7.80
N SER A 239 -2.02 0.23 -7.65
CA SER A 239 -2.39 1.14 -8.75
C SER A 239 -1.26 2.08 -9.16
N GLY A 240 -0.25 2.28 -8.30
CA GLY A 240 0.94 3.09 -8.59
C GLY A 240 2.01 2.32 -9.37
N VAL A 241 2.76 3.01 -10.22
CA VAL A 241 3.84 2.42 -11.04
C VAL A 241 5.15 2.26 -10.24
N ALA A 242 5.38 3.13 -9.24
CA ALA A 242 6.62 3.17 -8.47
C ALA A 242 6.55 2.28 -7.20
N LEU A 243 6.75 0.98 -7.39
CA LEU A 243 6.96 0.03 -6.29
C LEU A 243 8.41 -0.46 -6.34
N ASP A 244 9.14 -0.32 -5.23
CA ASP A 244 10.49 -0.88 -5.11
C ASP A 244 10.40 -2.36 -4.72
N VAL A 245 10.35 -3.22 -5.73
CA VAL A 245 10.23 -4.67 -5.62
C VAL A 245 11.35 -5.39 -6.36
N GLU A 246 11.76 -6.55 -5.87
CA GLU A 246 12.83 -7.33 -6.51
C GLU A 246 12.41 -7.85 -7.89
N THR A 247 11.23 -8.48 -7.96
CA THR A 247 10.62 -9.03 -9.18
C THR A 247 9.10 -8.99 -9.06
N GLU A 248 8.40 -9.15 -10.18
CA GLU A 248 6.93 -9.29 -10.19
C GLU A 248 6.44 -10.53 -9.43
N ASP A 249 7.28 -11.57 -9.30
CA ASP A 249 6.97 -12.78 -8.53
C ASP A 249 6.71 -12.48 -7.04
N VAL A 250 7.40 -11.46 -6.48
CA VAL A 250 7.18 -11.00 -5.10
C VAL A 250 5.78 -10.39 -4.95
N ILE A 251 5.33 -9.64 -5.95
CA ILE A 251 4.00 -9.04 -5.99
C ILE A 251 2.95 -10.13 -6.10
N TYR A 252 3.14 -11.09 -7.01
CA TYR A 252 2.25 -12.25 -7.15
C TYR A 252 2.10 -13.00 -5.83
N GLN A 253 3.22 -13.30 -5.15
CA GLN A 253 3.19 -14.00 -3.86
C GLN A 253 2.50 -13.16 -2.78
N PHE A 254 2.73 -11.84 -2.76
CA PHE A 254 2.08 -10.94 -1.81
C PHE A 254 0.56 -10.93 -1.98
N ILE A 255 0.06 -10.80 -3.22
CA ILE A 255 -1.38 -10.80 -3.51
C ILE A 255 -2.01 -12.13 -3.09
N LEU A 256 -1.34 -13.26 -3.34
CA LEU A 256 -1.80 -14.57 -2.87
C LEU A 256 -1.85 -14.66 -1.35
N ASP A 257 -0.82 -14.18 -0.65
CA ASP A 257 -0.78 -14.21 0.80
C ASP A 257 -1.86 -13.30 1.41
N TRP A 258 -2.14 -12.16 0.79
CA TRP A 258 -3.22 -11.26 1.19
C TRP A 258 -4.60 -11.92 1.01
N ALA A 259 -4.83 -12.54 -0.15
CA ALA A 259 -6.07 -13.25 -0.44
C ALA A 259 -6.29 -14.41 0.54
N LYS A 260 -5.26 -15.20 0.85
CA LYS A 260 -5.36 -16.29 1.84
C LYS A 260 -5.69 -15.78 3.25
N THR A 261 -5.17 -14.60 3.62
CA THR A 261 -5.38 -14.03 4.94
C THR A 261 -6.82 -13.52 5.12
N HIS A 262 -7.39 -12.90 4.08
CA HIS A 262 -8.71 -12.27 4.12
C HIS A 262 -9.85 -13.15 3.59
N CYS A 263 -9.54 -14.16 2.78
CA CYS A 263 -10.53 -15.03 2.14
C CYS A 263 -10.31 -16.47 2.62
N GLN A 264 -10.66 -16.72 3.88
CA GLN A 264 -10.57 -18.04 4.50
C GLN A 264 -11.77 -18.93 4.17
N ASN A 265 -12.93 -18.33 3.85
CA ASN A 265 -14.16 -19.03 3.50
C ASN A 265 -14.43 -18.96 1.98
N PRO A 266 -15.14 -19.95 1.41
CA PRO A 266 -15.45 -19.97 -0.02
C PRO A 266 -16.31 -18.78 -0.49
N GLU A 267 -17.16 -18.21 0.38
CA GLU A 267 -17.94 -17.00 0.07
C GLU A 267 -17.04 -15.75 -0.04
N ASP A 268 -16.03 -15.66 0.83
CA ASP A 268 -15.02 -14.60 0.79
C ASP A 268 -14.09 -14.77 -0.44
N CYS A 269 -13.84 -16.01 -0.87
CA CYS A 269 -13.11 -16.29 -2.12
C CYS A 269 -13.89 -15.85 -3.37
N CYS A 270 -15.22 -15.95 -3.37
CA CYS A 270 -16.05 -15.38 -4.43
C CYS A 270 -15.90 -13.85 -4.45
N SER A 271 -15.91 -13.22 -3.27
CA SER A 271 -15.67 -11.78 -3.14
C SER A 271 -14.27 -11.40 -3.67
N ALA A 272 -13.24 -12.21 -3.44
CA ALA A 272 -11.90 -11.99 -3.97
C ALA A 272 -11.84 -11.94 -5.51
N LYS A 273 -12.66 -12.74 -6.20
CA LYS A 273 -12.75 -12.74 -7.66
C LYS A 273 -13.39 -11.46 -8.19
N GLU A 274 -14.38 -10.94 -7.48
CA GLU A 274 -15.03 -9.67 -7.81
C GLU A 274 -14.09 -8.47 -7.61
N LEU A 275 -13.08 -8.61 -6.73
CA LEU A 275 -12.06 -7.60 -6.49
C LEU A 275 -10.97 -7.54 -7.59
N HIS A 276 -11.01 -8.43 -8.59
CA HIS A 276 -10.09 -8.46 -9.72
C HIS A 276 -8.61 -8.34 -9.31
N LEU A 277 -8.20 -9.10 -8.29
CA LEU A 277 -6.83 -9.06 -7.74
C LEU A 277 -5.76 -9.35 -8.80
N GLU A 278 -6.11 -10.11 -9.85
CA GLU A 278 -5.24 -10.38 -10.99
C GLU A 278 -4.82 -9.11 -11.73
N SER A 279 -5.64 -8.06 -11.72
CA SER A 279 -5.35 -6.81 -12.43
C SER A 279 -4.14 -6.04 -11.88
N PHE A 280 -3.74 -6.32 -10.64
CA PHE A 280 -2.57 -5.71 -10.00
C PHE A 280 -1.24 -6.37 -10.40
N ILE A 281 -1.31 -7.55 -11.02
CA ILE A 281 -0.14 -8.36 -11.35
C ILE A 281 0.20 -8.17 -12.83
N HIS A 282 1.44 -7.80 -13.11
CA HIS A 282 1.94 -7.69 -14.48
C HIS A 282 2.40 -9.06 -14.98
N PHE A 283 1.45 -9.94 -15.33
CA PHE A 283 1.71 -11.29 -15.84
C PHE A 283 2.80 -11.41 -16.91
N PRO A 284 2.96 -10.46 -17.87
CA PRO A 284 4.06 -10.51 -18.84
C PRO A 284 5.47 -10.58 -18.23
N TYR A 285 5.64 -10.07 -17.01
CA TYR A 285 6.90 -10.00 -16.29
C TYR A 285 7.08 -11.11 -15.23
N LEU A 286 6.08 -11.95 -14.98
CA LEU A 286 6.22 -13.12 -14.09
C LEU A 286 7.15 -14.19 -14.67
N ALA A 287 7.82 -14.95 -13.81
CA ALA A 287 8.56 -16.13 -14.25
C ALA A 287 7.62 -17.19 -14.87
N CYS A 288 8.08 -17.94 -15.88
CA CYS A 288 7.22 -18.90 -16.59
C CYS A 288 6.60 -19.96 -15.65
N HIS A 289 7.34 -20.40 -14.63
CA HIS A 289 6.83 -21.35 -13.64
C HIS A 289 5.70 -20.74 -12.76
N LYS A 290 5.71 -19.43 -12.52
CA LYS A 290 4.64 -18.71 -11.82
C LYS A 290 3.39 -18.54 -12.69
N LEU A 291 3.54 -18.40 -14.00
CA LEU A 291 2.41 -18.40 -14.93
C LEU A 291 1.68 -19.76 -14.92
N GLU A 292 2.42 -20.86 -14.86
CA GLU A 292 1.85 -22.20 -14.72
C GLU A 292 1.16 -22.38 -13.35
N GLU A 293 1.78 -21.87 -12.28
CA GLU A 293 1.21 -21.88 -10.92
C GLU A 293 -0.09 -21.06 -10.85
N ALA A 294 -0.15 -19.90 -11.51
CA ALA A 294 -1.32 -19.02 -11.52
C ALA A 294 -2.58 -19.70 -12.07
N LEU A 295 -2.44 -20.63 -13.02
CA LEU A 295 -3.56 -21.40 -13.58
C LEU A 295 -4.18 -22.38 -12.58
N GLN A 296 -3.48 -22.71 -11.49
CA GLN A 296 -3.91 -23.71 -10.51
C GLN A 296 -4.63 -23.10 -9.30
N TYR A 297 -4.56 -21.77 -9.11
CA TYR A 297 -5.13 -21.11 -7.93
C TYR A 297 -6.60 -20.72 -8.10
N GLU A 298 -7.38 -20.91 -7.03
CA GLU A 298 -8.84 -20.72 -7.03
C GLU A 298 -9.30 -19.29 -6.70
N TYR A 299 -8.42 -18.41 -6.22
CA TYR A 299 -8.74 -17.04 -5.76
C TYR A 299 -8.98 -16.04 -6.89
N PHE A 300 -8.51 -16.37 -8.09
CA PHE A 300 -8.60 -15.50 -9.24
C PHE A 300 -9.71 -15.97 -10.18
N ASP A 301 -10.21 -15.06 -11.02
CA ASP A 301 -11.13 -15.44 -12.07
C ASP A 301 -10.42 -16.27 -13.15
N ARG A 302 -11.01 -17.42 -13.50
CA ARG A 302 -10.40 -18.38 -14.41
C ARG A 302 -10.33 -17.83 -15.84
N GLU A 303 -11.30 -17.04 -16.27
CA GLU A 303 -11.29 -16.45 -17.62
C GLU A 303 -10.25 -15.34 -17.70
N SER A 304 -10.20 -14.45 -16.70
CA SER A 304 -9.20 -13.40 -16.58
C SER A 304 -7.77 -13.93 -16.56
N ILE A 305 -7.45 -14.93 -15.73
CA ILE A 305 -6.09 -15.51 -15.69
C ILE A 305 -5.75 -16.16 -17.03
N ASN A 306 -6.64 -16.97 -17.61
CA ASN A 306 -6.34 -17.65 -18.86
C ASN A 306 -5.99 -16.65 -19.96
N LYS A 307 -6.76 -15.55 -20.03
CA LYS A 307 -6.47 -14.45 -20.95
C LYS A 307 -5.13 -13.79 -20.64
N ALA A 308 -4.87 -13.43 -19.38
CA ALA A 308 -3.64 -12.78 -18.95
C ALA A 308 -2.39 -13.65 -19.19
N VAL A 309 -2.49 -14.96 -18.95
CA VAL A 309 -1.42 -15.93 -19.21
C VAL A 309 -1.18 -16.08 -20.71
N ILE A 310 -2.22 -16.16 -21.53
CA ILE A 310 -2.08 -16.22 -22.99
C ILE A 310 -1.42 -14.94 -23.52
N GLU A 311 -1.87 -13.77 -23.06
CA GLU A 311 -1.28 -12.47 -23.42
C GLU A 311 0.18 -12.36 -22.96
N ALA A 312 0.48 -12.79 -21.73
CA ALA A 312 1.84 -12.84 -21.19
C ALA A 312 2.73 -13.80 -21.99
N LEU A 313 2.24 -14.98 -22.36
CA LEU A 313 2.97 -15.93 -23.20
C LEU A 313 3.20 -15.36 -24.60
N ASN A 314 2.20 -14.72 -25.20
CA ASN A 314 2.34 -14.04 -26.50
C ASN A 314 3.36 -12.91 -26.43
N PHE A 315 3.33 -12.10 -25.37
CA PHE A 315 4.31 -11.05 -25.11
C PHE A 315 5.72 -11.62 -24.94
N LYS A 316 5.85 -12.70 -24.17
CA LYS A 316 7.12 -13.41 -23.97
C LYS A 316 7.62 -14.02 -25.27
N ILE A 317 6.75 -14.60 -26.10
CA ILE A 317 7.07 -15.24 -27.40
C ILE A 317 7.45 -14.20 -28.45
N GLY A 318 6.80 -13.03 -28.44
CA GLY A 318 7.04 -11.89 -29.33
C GLY A 318 8.51 -11.48 -29.41
N ALA A 319 8.86 -10.78 -30.50
CA ALA A 319 10.24 -10.42 -30.79
C ALA A 319 10.89 -9.73 -29.58
N PRO A 320 12.05 -10.21 -29.08
CA PRO A 320 12.59 -9.86 -27.76
C PRO A 320 12.84 -8.35 -27.56
N TYR A 321 13.02 -7.61 -28.66
CA TYR A 321 13.24 -6.17 -28.66
C TYR A 321 11.96 -5.32 -28.54
N ARG A 322 10.77 -5.87 -28.81
CA ARG A 322 9.51 -5.12 -28.72
C ARG A 322 8.99 -4.95 -27.29
N ARG A 323 9.56 -5.67 -26.31
CA ARG A 323 9.06 -5.67 -24.93
C ARG A 323 9.22 -4.32 -24.21
N ARG A 324 10.27 -3.56 -24.52
CA ARG A 324 10.55 -2.22 -23.94
C ARG A 324 10.30 -1.06 -24.91
N LEU A 325 9.86 -1.34 -26.13
CA LEU A 325 9.45 -0.34 -27.14
C LEU A 325 7.95 0.00 -27.07
N ALA A 326 7.20 -0.52 -26.09
CA ALA A 326 5.78 -0.26 -25.95
C ALA A 326 5.52 1.13 -25.37
N SER A 327 5.59 2.16 -26.23
CA SER A 327 5.07 3.52 -25.97
C SER A 327 4.18 4.04 -27.10
N GLU A 328 3.77 3.21 -28.05
CA GLU A 328 2.77 3.62 -29.05
C GLU A 328 1.69 2.55 -29.21
N GLY A 329 0.62 2.68 -28.41
CA GLY A 329 -0.68 2.06 -28.69
C GLY A 329 -1.17 0.94 -27.77
N CYS A 330 -0.55 0.70 -26.61
CA CYS A 330 -1.11 -0.24 -25.61
C CYS A 330 -1.59 0.54 -24.38
N ASP A 331 -2.90 0.74 -24.27
CA ASP A 331 -3.55 1.53 -23.20
C ASP A 331 -3.58 0.81 -21.82
N SER A 332 -2.85 -0.31 -21.68
CA SER A 332 -2.97 -1.19 -20.52
C SER A 332 -1.68 -1.22 -19.71
N ASN A 333 -1.74 -0.72 -18.47
CA ASN A 333 -0.60 -0.60 -17.55
C ASN A 333 0.12 -1.92 -17.24
N GLN A 334 -0.55 -3.07 -17.41
CA GLN A 334 0.01 -4.41 -17.20
C GLN A 334 1.18 -4.80 -18.12
N PHE A 335 1.41 -4.05 -19.20
CA PHE A 335 2.57 -4.22 -20.08
C PHE A 335 3.71 -3.24 -19.79
N ILE A 336 3.50 -2.29 -18.86
CA ILE A 336 4.53 -1.36 -18.42
C ILE A 336 5.40 -2.04 -17.36
N GLU A 337 6.71 -2.03 -17.58
CA GLU A 337 7.69 -2.55 -16.62
C GLU A 337 7.74 -1.65 -15.39
N ARG A 338 7.71 -2.23 -14.18
CA ARG A 338 7.94 -1.51 -12.92
C ARG A 338 9.45 -1.33 -12.68
N ASP A 339 9.82 -0.51 -11.71
CA ASP A 339 11.21 -0.32 -11.29
C ASP A 339 11.73 -1.52 -10.49
N TYR A 340 11.95 -2.65 -11.17
CA TYR A 340 12.46 -3.88 -10.56
C TYR A 340 13.94 -3.76 -10.18
N ARG A 341 14.33 -4.26 -9.00
CA ARG A 341 15.76 -4.35 -8.63
C ARG A 341 16.53 -5.34 -9.48
N GLN A 342 15.87 -6.42 -9.93
CA GLN A 342 16.44 -7.39 -10.85
C GLN A 342 15.79 -7.26 -12.22
N THR A 343 16.60 -7.06 -13.25
CA THR A 343 16.08 -6.92 -14.61
C THR A 343 15.57 -8.28 -15.12
N PRO A 344 14.32 -8.36 -15.63
CA PRO A 344 13.72 -9.61 -16.06
C PRO A 344 14.42 -10.21 -17.29
N ILE A 345 14.51 -11.55 -17.33
CA ILE A 345 15.15 -12.28 -18.44
C ILE A 345 14.19 -13.24 -19.13
N ARG A 346 14.50 -13.62 -20.38
CA ARG A 346 13.80 -14.71 -21.07
C ARG A 346 14.73 -15.88 -21.29
N VAL A 347 14.36 -17.04 -20.75
CA VAL A 347 15.09 -18.29 -20.91
C VAL A 347 14.35 -19.19 -21.91
N ILE A 348 15.02 -19.57 -23.00
CA ILE A 348 14.52 -20.54 -23.98
C ILE A 348 15.36 -21.81 -23.85
N ARG A 349 14.70 -22.93 -23.54
CA ARG A 349 15.34 -24.24 -23.50
C ARG A 349 15.11 -24.98 -24.80
N LEU A 350 16.17 -25.51 -25.38
CA LEU A 350 16.18 -26.29 -26.60
C LEU A 350 16.75 -27.67 -26.25
N SER A 351 15.91 -28.69 -26.23
CA SER A 351 16.34 -30.08 -26.13
C SER A 351 16.38 -30.70 -27.53
N ALA A 352 17.58 -31.04 -27.99
CA ALA A 352 17.81 -31.88 -29.16
C ALA A 352 18.66 -33.08 -28.75
N PHE A 353 18.59 -34.19 -29.49
CA PHE A 353 19.29 -35.45 -29.17
C PHE A 353 20.72 -35.21 -28.63
N GLN A 354 20.95 -35.62 -27.37
CA GLN A 354 22.22 -35.58 -26.62
C GLN A 354 22.79 -34.21 -26.22
N LEU A 355 22.13 -33.09 -26.51
CA LEU A 355 22.56 -31.74 -26.13
C LEU A 355 21.37 -30.94 -25.62
N GLU A 356 21.39 -30.52 -24.35
CA GLU A 356 20.50 -29.44 -23.92
C GLU A 356 21.23 -28.10 -24.07
N CYS A 357 20.55 -27.19 -24.76
CA CYS A 357 20.99 -25.82 -24.95
C CYS A 357 19.95 -24.87 -24.34
N CYS A 358 20.43 -23.80 -23.74
CA CYS A 358 19.63 -22.77 -23.10
C CYS A 358 20.06 -21.41 -23.65
N LYS A 359 19.13 -20.65 -24.22
CA LYS A 359 19.37 -19.27 -24.66
C LYS A 359 18.65 -18.30 -23.74
N VAL A 360 19.42 -17.41 -23.14
CA VAL A 360 18.96 -16.40 -22.19
C VAL A 360 19.04 -15.04 -22.83
N TYR A 361 17.89 -14.44 -23.12
CA TYR A 361 17.79 -13.10 -23.71
C TYR A 361 17.47 -12.08 -22.64
N PHE A 362 18.21 -10.98 -22.64
CA PHE A 362 18.07 -9.89 -21.68
C PHE A 362 18.44 -8.57 -22.36
N SER A 363 18.02 -7.44 -21.79
CA SER A 363 18.17 -6.15 -22.43
C SER A 363 18.37 -5.05 -21.41
N LEU A 364 19.08 -4.00 -21.80
CA LEU A 364 19.35 -2.82 -20.99
C LEU A 364 18.94 -1.58 -21.78
N THR A 365 18.19 -0.66 -21.17
CA THR A 365 17.95 0.65 -21.79
C THR A 365 19.21 1.51 -21.76
N GLU A 366 19.26 2.52 -22.60
CA GLU A 366 20.36 3.48 -22.61
C GLU A 366 20.60 4.13 -21.24
N ASN A 367 19.53 4.55 -20.54
CA ASN A 367 19.63 5.08 -19.18
C ASN A 367 20.24 4.05 -18.22
N GLU A 368 19.77 2.81 -18.28
CA GLU A 368 20.27 1.72 -17.43
C GLU A 368 21.73 1.37 -17.70
N VAL A 369 22.19 1.50 -18.95
CA VAL A 369 23.60 1.39 -19.30
C VAL A 369 24.36 2.54 -18.65
N TRP A 370 23.93 3.78 -18.86
CA TRP A 370 24.63 4.96 -18.31
C TRP A 370 24.68 4.99 -16.78
N GLU A 371 23.67 4.50 -16.08
CA GLU A 371 23.65 4.34 -14.62
C GLU A 371 24.77 3.43 -14.09
N MET A 372 25.22 2.46 -14.88
CA MET A 372 26.32 1.57 -14.48
C MET A 372 27.68 2.26 -14.56
N TYR A 373 27.83 3.37 -15.27
CA TYR A 373 29.11 4.04 -15.40
C TYR A 373 29.41 4.94 -14.18
N PRO A 374 30.61 4.91 -13.58
CA PRO A 374 31.80 4.13 -13.95
C PRO A 374 32.01 2.82 -13.18
N GLU A 375 31.27 2.56 -12.08
CA GLU A 375 31.51 1.42 -11.17
C GLU A 375 30.21 0.70 -10.75
N GLY A 376 29.10 1.00 -11.41
CA GLY A 376 27.82 0.35 -11.17
C GLY A 376 27.73 -1.05 -11.78
N ARG A 377 26.74 -1.81 -11.29
CA ARG A 377 26.40 -3.14 -11.77
C ARG A 377 24.89 -3.31 -11.80
N ARG A 378 24.42 -4.20 -12.66
CA ARG A 378 23.03 -4.61 -12.77
C ARG A 378 22.92 -6.12 -12.74
N GLU A 379 22.10 -6.61 -11.83
CA GLU A 379 21.85 -8.03 -11.64
C GLU A 379 20.55 -8.40 -12.37
N PHE A 380 20.56 -9.55 -13.02
CA PHE A 380 19.40 -10.07 -13.73
C PHE A 380 18.76 -11.19 -12.92
N GLU A 381 17.47 -11.44 -13.16
CA GLU A 381 16.72 -12.53 -12.54
C GLU A 381 17.46 -13.87 -12.69
N THR A 382 17.53 -14.66 -11.61
CA THR A 382 18.18 -15.97 -11.63
C THR A 382 17.34 -17.02 -12.35
N PHE A 383 17.99 -18.00 -12.97
CA PHE A 383 17.28 -19.08 -13.68
C PHE A 383 17.93 -20.44 -13.47
N ARG A 384 17.11 -21.50 -13.44
CA ARG A 384 17.63 -22.87 -13.33
C ARG A 384 17.89 -23.45 -14.73
N PHE A 385 19.02 -24.11 -14.89
CA PHE A 385 19.33 -24.92 -16.08
C PHE A 385 20.19 -26.12 -15.68
N GLY A 386 19.79 -27.32 -16.10
CA GLY A 386 20.36 -28.55 -15.58
C GLY A 386 20.29 -28.61 -14.03
N PRO A 387 21.36 -29.06 -13.35
CA PRO A 387 21.39 -29.14 -11.89
C PRO A 387 21.75 -27.83 -11.17
N HIS A 388 21.99 -26.72 -11.88
CA HIS A 388 22.50 -25.49 -11.28
C HIS A 388 21.52 -24.32 -11.42
N LEU A 389 21.57 -23.41 -10.44
CA LEU A 389 20.96 -22.09 -10.50
C LEU A 389 21.99 -21.12 -11.08
N PHE A 390 21.59 -20.35 -12.08
CA PHE A 390 22.43 -19.38 -12.75
C PHE A 390 22.04 -17.96 -12.36
N SER A 391 23.06 -17.14 -12.11
CA SER A 391 22.92 -15.68 -11.96
C SER A 391 23.74 -14.98 -13.03
N LEU A 392 23.21 -13.85 -13.53
CA LEU A 392 23.82 -13.06 -14.58
C LEU A 392 23.97 -11.63 -14.08
N VAL A 393 25.13 -11.02 -14.34
CA VAL A 393 25.45 -9.67 -13.89
C VAL A 393 26.15 -8.92 -15.02
N ALA A 394 25.66 -7.73 -15.34
CA ALA A 394 26.37 -6.75 -16.15
C ALA A 394 27.00 -5.70 -15.23
N ALA A 395 28.23 -5.28 -15.53
CA ALA A 395 28.93 -4.30 -14.71
C ALA A 395 29.82 -3.39 -15.56
N CYS A 396 30.14 -2.22 -15.02
CA CYS A 396 31.22 -1.40 -15.52
C CYS A 396 32.51 -1.77 -14.78
N SER A 397 33.46 -2.38 -15.50
CA SER A 397 34.74 -2.76 -14.93
C SER A 397 35.74 -1.61 -15.05
N ASN A 398 36.40 -1.30 -13.94
CA ASN A 398 37.41 -0.24 -13.87
C ASN A 398 38.76 -0.78 -14.36
N GLY A 399 39.14 -0.44 -15.59
CA GLY A 399 40.50 -0.60 -16.07
C GLY A 399 41.35 0.61 -15.66
N THR A 400 42.65 0.41 -15.39
CA THR A 400 43.59 1.44 -14.88
C THR A 400 43.58 2.83 -15.57
N LYS A 401 43.00 2.97 -16.77
CA LYS A 401 42.78 4.24 -17.49
C LYS A 401 41.47 4.35 -18.27
N ARG A 402 40.68 3.28 -18.38
CA ARG A 402 39.50 3.17 -19.27
C ARG A 402 38.53 2.16 -18.68
N HIS A 403 37.24 2.41 -18.86
CA HIS A 403 36.19 1.53 -18.37
C HIS A 403 35.75 0.54 -19.46
N TYR A 404 35.26 -0.62 -19.07
CA TYR A 404 34.81 -1.65 -20.01
C TYR A 404 33.48 -2.25 -19.58
N PHE A 405 32.66 -2.65 -20.56
CA PHE A 405 31.43 -3.36 -20.28
C PHE A 405 31.74 -4.82 -19.98
N GLN A 406 31.48 -5.22 -18.74
CA GLN A 406 31.69 -6.56 -18.23
C GLN A 406 30.38 -7.33 -18.16
N LEU A 407 30.42 -8.60 -18.54
CA LEU A 407 29.31 -9.53 -18.36
C LEU A 407 29.82 -10.80 -17.67
N SER A 408 29.15 -11.22 -16.60
CA SER A 408 29.49 -12.44 -15.87
C SER A 408 28.27 -13.33 -15.68
N ILE A 409 28.49 -14.63 -15.83
CA ILE A 409 27.51 -15.66 -15.49
C ILE A 409 28.09 -16.60 -14.44
N THR A 410 27.34 -16.83 -13.36
CA THR A 410 27.73 -17.71 -12.27
C THR A 410 26.75 -18.87 -12.19
N ALA A 411 27.25 -20.10 -12.04
CA ALA A 411 26.43 -21.26 -11.72
C ALA A 411 26.69 -21.73 -10.29
N GLU A 412 25.62 -21.96 -9.55
CA GLU A 412 25.63 -22.47 -8.18
C GLU A 412 24.76 -23.73 -8.07
N GLY A 413 25.30 -24.81 -7.52
CA GLY A 413 24.61 -26.08 -7.35
C GLY A 413 25.24 -26.94 -6.26
N ASN A 414 24.45 -27.85 -5.69
CA ASN A 414 24.87 -28.73 -4.59
C ASN A 414 25.34 -30.13 -5.07
N HIS A 415 25.59 -30.30 -6.37
CA HIS A 415 25.80 -31.62 -6.97
C HIS A 415 27.28 -31.91 -7.26
N SER A 416 27.70 -33.16 -7.03
CA SER A 416 29.10 -33.63 -7.10
C SER A 416 29.58 -34.04 -8.51
N HIS A 417 28.79 -33.82 -9.56
CA HIS A 417 29.14 -34.19 -10.93
C HIS A 417 29.80 -33.00 -11.64
N GLU A 418 30.97 -33.22 -12.26
CA GLU A 418 31.66 -32.23 -13.10
C GLU A 418 30.89 -32.04 -14.41
N VAL A 419 29.87 -31.18 -14.39
CA VAL A 419 29.16 -30.75 -15.60
C VAL A 419 29.98 -29.66 -16.27
N VAL A 420 30.24 -29.77 -17.57
CA VAL A 420 30.91 -28.73 -18.34
C VAL A 420 29.87 -27.88 -19.05
N TYR A 421 29.91 -26.57 -18.83
CA TYR A 421 29.08 -25.61 -19.55
C TYR A 421 29.92 -24.88 -20.58
N ALA A 422 29.47 -24.90 -21.84
CA ALA A 422 29.93 -23.95 -22.85
C ALA A 422 29.01 -22.74 -22.89
N ILE A 423 29.63 -21.56 -22.81
CA ILE A 423 28.98 -20.26 -22.80
C ILE A 423 29.34 -19.52 -24.07
N LYS A 424 28.33 -18.86 -24.65
CA LYS A 424 28.50 -18.01 -25.81
C LYS A 424 27.68 -16.74 -25.62
N TYR A 425 28.36 -15.61 -25.55
CA TYR A 425 27.71 -14.30 -25.48
C TYR A 425 27.45 -13.77 -26.89
N GLU A 426 26.23 -13.32 -27.12
CA GLU A 426 25.77 -12.72 -28.37
C GLU A 426 25.16 -11.34 -28.09
N VAL A 427 25.42 -10.38 -28.97
CA VAL A 427 24.79 -9.04 -28.94
C VAL A 427 23.96 -8.87 -30.20
N MET A 428 22.83 -8.18 -30.10
CA MET A 428 22.07 -7.77 -31.27
C MET A 428 22.74 -6.59 -31.97
N CYS A 429 23.03 -6.76 -33.26
CA CYS A 429 23.50 -5.70 -34.14
C CYS A 429 22.78 -5.86 -35.48
N GLN A 430 22.23 -4.77 -36.02
CA GLN A 430 21.46 -4.81 -37.29
C GLN A 430 20.38 -5.91 -37.30
N GLU A 431 19.61 -6.01 -36.22
CA GLU A 431 18.50 -6.97 -36.04
C GLU A 431 18.92 -8.46 -36.04
N LYS A 432 20.21 -8.77 -35.91
CA LYS A 432 20.72 -10.14 -35.79
C LYS A 432 21.61 -10.28 -34.57
N PHE A 433 21.44 -11.39 -33.85
CA PHE A 433 22.36 -11.74 -32.77
C PHE A 433 23.68 -12.25 -33.37
N MET A 434 24.77 -11.57 -33.02
CA MET A 434 26.11 -11.93 -33.43
C MET A 434 26.91 -12.41 -32.22
N PRO A 435 27.60 -13.56 -32.31
CA PRO A 435 28.46 -14.02 -31.23
C PRO A 435 29.65 -13.09 -31.07
N ILE A 436 29.97 -12.73 -29.84
CA ILE A 436 31.15 -11.92 -29.54
C ILE A 436 32.18 -12.73 -28.77
N GLU A 437 31.76 -13.46 -27.74
CA GLU A 437 32.67 -14.16 -26.86
C GLU A 437 32.20 -15.60 -26.62
N ARG A 438 33.14 -16.52 -26.43
CA ARG A 438 32.88 -17.92 -26.12
C ARG A 438 33.83 -18.38 -25.01
N GLY A 439 33.29 -19.16 -24.08
CA GLY A 439 34.09 -19.76 -23.02
C GLY A 439 33.46 -21.04 -22.50
N THR A 440 34.15 -21.65 -21.54
CA THR A 440 33.69 -22.85 -20.86
C THR A 440 34.07 -22.78 -19.40
N PHE A 441 33.23 -23.29 -18.52
CA PHE A 441 33.57 -23.51 -17.11
C PHE A 441 32.95 -24.81 -16.59
N VAL A 442 33.47 -25.32 -15.49
CA VAL A 442 33.11 -26.64 -14.94
C VAL A 442 32.39 -26.46 -13.60
N GLY A 443 31.25 -27.13 -13.45
CA GLY A 443 30.48 -27.22 -12.20
C GLY A 443 30.07 -25.86 -11.65
N ASN A 444 30.35 -25.65 -10.36
CA ASN A 444 30.19 -24.37 -9.69
C ASN A 444 31.32 -23.42 -10.09
N GLY A 445 30.98 -22.33 -10.75
CA GLY A 445 31.97 -21.39 -11.23
C GLY A 445 31.36 -20.15 -11.86
N THR A 446 32.21 -19.17 -12.09
CA THR A 446 31.86 -17.93 -12.77
C THR A 446 32.68 -17.81 -14.04
N TYR A 447 32.00 -17.55 -15.15
CA TYR A 447 32.64 -17.11 -16.38
C TYR A 447 32.41 -15.61 -16.55
N PHE A 448 33.48 -14.87 -16.77
CA PHE A 448 33.48 -13.42 -16.91
C PHE A 448 34.11 -13.00 -18.24
N CYS A 449 33.50 -12.01 -18.88
CA CYS A 449 34.04 -11.31 -20.03
C CYS A 449 34.20 -9.84 -19.64
N ASP A 450 35.45 -9.41 -19.41
CA ASP A 450 35.76 -8.06 -18.91
C ASP A 450 35.60 -6.96 -19.97
N ASN A 451 35.57 -7.33 -21.26
CA ASN A 451 35.44 -6.40 -22.36
C ASN A 451 34.57 -6.97 -23.47
N LEU A 452 33.25 -6.98 -23.24
CA LEU A 452 32.29 -7.60 -24.15
C LEU A 452 32.33 -7.00 -25.57
N PHE A 453 32.66 -5.72 -25.74
CA PHE A 453 32.64 -5.05 -27.04
C PHE A 453 34.01 -4.89 -27.70
N ASN A 454 35.08 -5.41 -27.06
CA ASN A 454 36.46 -5.18 -27.46
C ASN A 454 36.82 -3.68 -27.62
N LYS A 455 36.15 -2.81 -26.86
CA LYS A 455 36.26 -1.35 -26.88
C LYS A 455 35.99 -0.80 -25.49
N SER A 456 36.55 0.36 -25.17
CA SER A 456 36.21 0.99 -23.89
C SER A 456 34.78 1.49 -23.89
N TRP A 457 34.22 1.69 -22.69
CA TRP A 457 32.87 2.16 -22.49
C TRP A 457 32.59 3.45 -23.26
N GLU A 458 33.52 4.41 -23.14
CA GLU A 458 33.46 5.73 -23.77
C GLU A 458 33.52 5.64 -25.31
N ASP A 459 34.26 4.68 -25.84
CA ASP A 459 34.38 4.42 -27.29
C ASP A 459 33.19 3.59 -27.83
N THR A 460 32.46 2.89 -26.95
CA THR A 460 31.37 1.97 -27.32
C THR A 460 30.03 2.69 -27.35
N PHE A 461 29.70 3.40 -26.26
CA PHE A 461 28.42 4.08 -26.08
C PHE A 461 28.53 5.56 -26.48
N THR A 462 28.74 5.79 -27.77
CA THR A 462 28.65 7.14 -28.38
C THR A 462 27.29 7.31 -29.05
N ASP A 463 26.92 8.54 -29.46
CA ASP A 463 25.66 8.84 -30.16
C ASP A 463 25.39 7.93 -31.38
N ASP A 464 26.45 7.39 -32.00
CA ASP A 464 26.39 6.47 -33.16
C ASP A 464 26.55 4.97 -32.77
N CYS A 465 26.22 4.59 -31.53
CA CYS A 465 26.38 3.22 -31.04
C CYS A 465 25.49 2.23 -31.81
N ARG A 466 26.11 1.35 -32.60
CA ARG A 466 25.42 0.33 -33.40
C ARG A 466 24.76 -0.79 -32.59
N PHE A 467 25.09 -0.90 -31.30
CA PHE A 467 24.56 -1.91 -30.40
C PHE A 467 23.30 -1.44 -29.66
N LEU A 468 23.03 -0.13 -29.64
CA LEU A 468 21.82 0.47 -29.06
C LEU A 468 20.74 0.63 -30.15
N LEU A 469 19.93 -0.41 -30.35
CA LEU A 469 18.84 -0.38 -31.32
C LEU A 469 17.62 0.29 -30.68
N GLY A 470 17.30 1.51 -31.12
CA GLY A 470 16.21 2.30 -30.53
C GLY A 470 16.45 2.65 -29.06
N GLY A 471 17.71 2.89 -28.66
CA GLY A 471 18.08 3.18 -27.27
C GLY A 471 18.11 1.96 -26.34
N ILE A 472 18.11 0.74 -26.88
CA ILE A 472 18.15 -0.50 -26.09
C ILE A 472 19.30 -1.41 -26.55
N LEU A 473 20.09 -1.89 -25.60
CA LEU A 473 21.12 -2.90 -25.79
C LEU A 473 20.51 -4.29 -25.57
N HIS A 474 20.49 -5.13 -26.60
CA HIS A 474 19.99 -6.51 -26.50
C HIS A 474 21.13 -7.53 -26.46
N LEU A 475 21.08 -8.40 -25.45
CA LEU A 475 22.10 -9.40 -25.16
C LEU A 475 21.48 -10.80 -25.11
N CYS A 476 22.27 -11.80 -25.46
CA CYS A 476 21.90 -13.20 -25.40
C CYS A 476 23.08 -14.02 -24.85
N VAL A 477 22.82 -14.90 -23.88
CA VAL A 477 23.77 -15.94 -23.46
C VAL A 477 23.24 -17.29 -23.93
N GLU A 478 24.02 -17.98 -24.75
CA GLU A 478 23.78 -19.37 -25.12
C GLU A 478 24.64 -20.27 -24.22
N ILE A 479 23.98 -21.17 -23.48
CA ILE A 479 24.56 -22.10 -22.52
C ILE A 479 24.29 -23.51 -23.01
N THR A 480 25.33 -24.27 -23.27
CA THR A 480 25.22 -25.70 -23.64
C THR A 480 25.85 -26.51 -22.53
N TYR A 481 25.13 -27.50 -21.99
CA TYR A 481 25.73 -28.43 -21.02
C TYR A 481 26.18 -29.72 -21.70
N PHE A 482 27.31 -30.24 -21.25
CA PHE A 482 27.82 -31.57 -21.59
C PHE A 482 27.94 -32.38 -20.30
N GLN A 483 27.41 -33.61 -20.33
CA GLN A 483 27.47 -34.55 -19.20
C GLN A 483 28.46 -35.68 -19.50
#